data_AF-A0AAU3T422-F1
#
_entry.id   AF-A0AAU3T422-F1
#
_cell.length_a   1.000
_cell.length_b   1.000
_cell.length_c   1.000
_cell.angle_alpha   90.00
_cell.angle_beta   90.00
_cell.angle_gamma   90.00
#
_symmetry.space_group_name_H-M   'P 1'
#
loop_
_entity.id
_entity.type
_entity.pdbx_description
1 polymer ?
#
loop_
_entity_poly.entity_id
_entity_poly.type
_entity_poly.pdbx_seq_one_letter_code
_entity_poly.pdbx_strand_id
1 'polypeptide(L)'
;MTGRATPHLPSQGGELGTAAPFYPRLGDLARDTAKGGQIGVVVSLPGVGAGTYHLSPPGGGDKWTAPADGTTLRPVPAQVTHITPMQRDALYDSRAQQGALRVSVHYEDGGTAESLLVLTPDQVELYACQFQRIIAQREQAKDAAA
;
A
#
# COMPACT_ATOMS: atom_id res chain seq x y z
N MET A 1 14.44 12.58 17.82
CA MET A 1 13.38 12.76 16.80
C MET A 1 12.73 11.41 16.57
N THR A 2 11.63 11.14 17.28
CA THR A 2 10.90 9.87 17.19
C THR A 2 9.75 10.05 16.21
N GLY A 3 9.91 9.52 14.99
CA GLY A 3 8.84 9.43 14.01
C GLY A 3 7.73 8.56 14.58
N ARG A 4 6.56 9.16 14.84
CA ARG A 4 5.39 8.43 15.31
C ARG A 4 4.83 7.67 14.12
N ALA A 5 5.15 6.39 14.02
CA ALA A 5 4.58 5.50 13.02
C ALA A 5 3.05 5.50 13.18
N THR A 6 2.34 6.04 12.19
CA THR A 6 0.90 5.89 12.08
C THR A 6 0.66 4.44 11.63
N PRO A 7 -0.07 3.61 12.39
CA PRO A 7 -0.42 2.29 11.89
C PRO A 7 -1.33 2.48 10.68
N HIS A 8 -0.80 2.29 9.47
CA HIS A 8 -1.63 2.11 8.29
C HIS A 8 -2.51 0.89 8.59
N LEU A 9 -3.84 1.06 8.60
CA LEU A 9 -4.72 -0.10 8.63
C LEU A 9 -4.45 -0.85 7.33
N PRO A 10 -3.99 -2.12 7.36
CA PRO A 10 -3.79 -2.87 6.14
C PRO A 10 -5.07 -2.82 5.32
N SER A 11 -4.94 -2.57 4.02
CA SER A 11 -6.01 -2.84 3.07
C SER A 11 -6.46 -4.28 3.32
N GLN A 12 -7.65 -4.43 3.88
CA GLN A 12 -8.26 -5.71 4.26
C GLN A 12 -8.47 -6.57 3.01
N GLY A 13 -7.42 -7.20 2.52
CA GLY A 13 -7.49 -8.30 1.57
C GLY A 13 -7.82 -9.57 2.34
N GLY A 14 -9.09 -9.75 2.69
CA GLY A 14 -9.52 -10.93 3.45
C GLY A 14 -11.02 -11.19 3.47
N GLU A 15 -11.86 -10.16 3.40
CA GLU A 15 -13.31 -10.33 3.39
C GLU A 15 -13.93 -9.59 2.19
N LEU A 16 -14.71 -10.31 1.39
CA LEU A 16 -15.70 -9.74 0.49
C LEU A 16 -16.84 -9.15 1.34
N GLY A 17 -16.52 -8.07 2.06
CA GLY A 17 -17.42 -7.33 2.93
C GLY A 17 -17.18 -5.86 2.67
N THR A 18 -18.27 -5.09 2.59
CA THR A 18 -18.27 -3.63 2.41
C THR A 18 -17.10 -3.00 3.16
N ALA A 19 -16.19 -2.35 2.45
CA ALA A 19 -14.98 -1.75 3.02
C ALA A 19 -15.33 -1.01 4.32
N ALA A 20 -14.63 -1.35 5.41
CA ALA A 20 -14.87 -0.73 6.71
C ALA A 20 -14.92 0.80 6.56
N PRO A 21 -15.82 1.50 7.27
CA PRO A 21 -15.95 2.94 7.13
C PRO A 21 -14.61 3.61 7.41
N PHE A 22 -14.20 4.50 6.51
CA PHE A 22 -12.99 5.29 6.69
C PHE A 22 -13.29 6.42 7.67
N TYR A 23 -12.57 6.43 8.80
CA TYR A 23 -12.65 7.48 9.81
C TYR A 23 -11.36 8.32 9.79
N PRO A 24 -11.28 9.35 8.93
CA PRO A 24 -10.08 10.16 8.81
C PRO A 24 -9.69 10.83 10.13
N ARG A 25 -8.38 10.93 10.36
CA ARG A 25 -7.75 11.62 11.48
C ARG A 25 -7.09 12.91 11.00
N LEU A 26 -6.75 13.78 11.95
CA LEU A 26 -6.01 15.00 11.65
C LEU A 26 -4.66 14.65 11.02
N GLY A 27 -4.37 15.24 9.86
CA GLY A 27 -3.17 14.97 9.06
C GLY A 27 -3.31 13.88 8.01
N ASP A 28 -4.39 13.09 8.01
CA ASP A 28 -4.60 12.06 7.00
C ASP A 28 -4.85 12.67 5.62
N LEU A 29 -4.32 12.01 4.58
CA LEU A 29 -4.72 12.28 3.20
C LEU A 29 -6.04 11.57 2.90
N ALA A 30 -7.00 12.33 2.40
CA ALA A 30 -8.30 11.81 1.99
C ALA A 30 -8.64 12.25 0.57
N ARG A 31 -9.18 11.31 -0.20
CA ARG A 31 -9.81 11.56 -1.50
C ARG A 31 -11.30 11.80 -1.27
N ASP A 32 -11.80 12.95 -1.70
CA ASP A 32 -13.22 13.32 -1.57
C ASP A 32 -13.98 13.02 -2.86
N THR A 33 -14.83 11.99 -2.83
CA THR A 33 -15.62 11.57 -3.99
C THR A 33 -16.70 12.58 -4.38
N ALA A 34 -17.17 13.41 -3.45
CA ALA A 34 -18.13 14.47 -3.74
C ALA A 34 -17.48 15.69 -4.44
N LYS A 35 -16.15 15.77 -4.43
CA LYS A 35 -15.35 16.81 -5.12
C LYS A 35 -14.60 16.26 -6.32
N GLY A 36 -15.20 15.32 -7.05
CA GLY A 36 -14.58 14.71 -8.24
C GLY A 36 -13.33 13.88 -7.94
N GLY A 37 -13.13 13.47 -6.68
CA GLY A 37 -11.95 12.74 -6.25
C GLY A 37 -10.75 13.62 -5.93
N GLN A 38 -10.95 14.91 -5.61
CA GLN A 38 -9.91 15.80 -5.13
C GLN A 38 -9.25 15.25 -3.85
N ILE A 39 -7.93 15.39 -3.74
CA ILE A 39 -7.14 14.93 -2.59
C ILE A 39 -6.80 16.10 -1.68
N GLY A 40 -7.05 15.95 -0.39
CA GLY A 40 -6.70 16.93 0.64
C GLY A 40 -6.21 16.30 1.93
N VAL A 41 -5.43 17.06 2.68
CA VAL A 41 -5.04 16.75 4.06
C VAL A 41 -6.17 17.19 4.99
N VAL A 42 -6.57 16.31 5.90
CA VAL A 42 -7.57 16.62 6.93
C VAL A 42 -6.94 17.55 7.97
N VAL A 43 -7.44 18.78 8.06
CA VAL A 43 -6.92 19.84 8.95
C VAL A 43 -7.87 20.19 10.08
N SER A 44 -9.11 19.67 10.07
CA SER A 44 -10.04 19.73 11.20
C SER A 44 -11.00 18.54 11.16
N LEU A 45 -11.36 18.02 12.34
CA LEU A 45 -12.28 16.91 12.52
C LEU A 45 -13.67 17.40 12.95
N PRO A 46 -14.75 16.68 12.60
CA PRO A 46 -16.07 16.97 13.14
C PRO A 46 -16.10 16.68 14.65
N GLY A 47 -16.70 17.60 15.42
CA GLY A 47 -16.74 17.55 16.88
C GLY A 47 -17.52 18.72 17.50
N VAL A 48 -17.29 19.01 18.78
CA VAL A 48 -17.94 20.14 19.46
C VAL A 48 -17.31 21.45 18.97
N GLY A 49 -17.86 22.00 17.89
CA GLY A 49 -17.42 23.27 17.27
C GLY A 49 -17.36 23.26 15.74
N ALA A 50 -17.31 22.08 15.09
CA ALA A 50 -17.36 21.96 13.64
C ALA A 50 -18.19 20.72 13.24
N GLY A 51 -19.22 20.93 12.43
CA GLY A 51 -20.11 19.86 11.94
C GLY A 51 -19.60 19.15 10.68
N THR A 52 -18.34 19.36 10.29
CA THR A 52 -17.75 18.87 9.04
C THR A 52 -16.26 18.61 9.19
N TYR A 53 -15.71 17.72 8.37
CA TYR A 53 -14.27 17.66 8.13
C TYR A 53 -13.84 18.90 7.33
N HIS A 54 -12.65 19.43 7.61
CA HIS A 54 -12.03 20.45 6.78
C HIS A 54 -10.77 19.88 6.13
N LEU A 55 -10.61 20.12 4.84
CA LEU A 55 -9.49 19.62 4.04
C LEU A 55 -8.74 20.78 3.39
N SER A 56 -7.43 20.59 3.23
CA SER A 56 -6.54 21.54 2.55
C SER A 56 -5.73 20.80 1.48
N PRO A 57 -5.54 21.38 0.27
CA PRO A 57 -4.71 20.73 -0.74
C PRO A 57 -3.25 20.59 -0.27
N PRO A 58 -2.53 19.48 -0.60
CA PRO A 58 -1.15 19.25 -0.15
C PRO A 58 -0.12 20.29 -0.64
N GLY A 59 -0.44 21.05 -1.68
CA GLY A 59 0.40 22.13 -2.24
C GLY A 59 -0.11 23.54 -1.95
N GLY A 60 -1.09 23.70 -1.06
CA GLY A 60 -1.81 24.96 -0.86
C GLY A 60 -2.94 25.18 -1.87
N GLY A 61 -3.78 26.19 -1.60
CA GLY A 61 -5.00 26.49 -2.36
C GLY A 61 -6.23 26.51 -1.47
N ASP A 62 -7.40 26.55 -2.11
CA ASP A 62 -8.67 26.71 -1.41
C ASP A 62 -9.03 25.48 -0.58
N LYS A 63 -9.33 25.73 0.69
CA LYS A 63 -9.82 24.72 1.63
C LYS A 63 -11.28 24.39 1.32
N TRP A 64 -11.67 23.16 1.60
CA TRP A 64 -13.07 22.74 1.49
C TRP A 64 -13.50 21.90 2.68
N THR A 65 -14.80 21.65 2.76
CA THR A 65 -15.40 20.82 3.79
C THR A 65 -16.00 19.55 3.20
N ALA A 66 -16.02 18.50 4.01
CA ALA A 66 -16.71 17.24 3.73
C ALA A 66 -17.66 16.88 4.90
N PRO A 67 -18.75 16.13 4.64
CA PRO A 67 -19.73 15.77 5.67
C PRO A 67 -19.11 15.08 6.89
N ALA A 68 -19.62 15.35 8.09
CA ALA A 68 -19.11 14.77 9.34
C ALA A 68 -19.16 13.24 9.42
N ASP A 69 -20.03 12.61 8.64
CA ASP A 69 -20.12 11.15 8.56
C ASP A 69 -18.97 10.51 7.76
N GLY A 70 -18.12 11.31 7.12
CA GLY A 70 -16.96 10.85 6.34
C GLY A 70 -17.32 10.03 5.11
N THR A 71 -18.60 9.96 4.74
CA THR A 71 -19.10 9.02 3.70
C THR A 71 -18.58 9.32 2.30
N THR A 72 -18.14 10.55 2.04
CA THR A 72 -17.52 10.96 0.77
C THR A 72 -16.00 10.81 0.78
N LEU A 73 -15.39 10.60 1.94
CA LEU A 73 -13.95 10.50 2.09
C LEU A 73 -13.49 9.05 1.90
N ARG A 74 -12.40 8.88 1.17
CA ARG A 74 -11.71 7.60 1.00
C ARG A 74 -10.23 7.78 1.37
N PRO A 75 -9.58 6.78 1.94
CA PRO A 75 -8.15 6.85 2.19
C PRO A 75 -7.41 7.01 0.86
N VAL A 76 -6.37 7.84 0.85
CA VAL A 76 -5.41 7.84 -0.27
C VAL A 76 -4.40 6.74 0.03
N PRO A 77 -4.33 5.67 -0.77
CA PRO A 77 -3.35 4.61 -0.53
C PRO A 77 -1.94 5.17 -0.69
N ALA A 78 -1.05 4.84 0.24
CA ALA A 78 0.36 5.15 0.11
C ALA A 78 0.95 4.47 -1.13
N GLN A 79 1.99 5.07 -1.72
CA GLN A 79 2.64 4.50 -2.89
C GLN A 79 3.49 3.29 -2.50
N VAL A 80 3.45 2.24 -3.34
CA VAL A 80 4.32 1.08 -3.17
C VAL A 80 5.76 1.47 -3.51
N THR A 81 6.69 1.16 -2.61
CA THR A 81 8.12 1.39 -2.83
C THR A 81 8.82 0.13 -3.33
N HIS A 82 8.62 -0.99 -2.65
CA HIS A 82 9.24 -2.27 -2.98
C HIS A 82 8.47 -3.44 -2.38
N ILE A 83 8.83 -4.65 -2.80
CA ILE A 83 8.19 -5.90 -2.39
C ILE A 83 9.28 -6.87 -1.93
N THR A 84 9.06 -7.55 -0.80
CA THR A 84 10.00 -8.55 -0.27
C THR A 84 9.31 -9.91 -0.07
N PRO A 85 9.93 -11.03 -0.47
CA PRO A 85 9.44 -12.37 -0.12
C PRO A 85 9.32 -12.56 1.40
N MET A 86 8.24 -13.20 1.86
CA MET A 86 8.01 -13.51 3.28
C MET A 86 8.35 -14.95 3.64
N GLN A 87 8.16 -15.88 2.70
CA GLN A 87 8.41 -17.31 2.89
C GLN A 87 9.54 -17.77 1.99
N ARG A 88 10.22 -18.84 2.44
CA ARG A 88 11.34 -19.43 1.72
C ARG A 88 10.89 -20.06 0.40
N ASP A 89 9.74 -20.72 0.39
CA ASP A 89 9.29 -21.56 -0.71
C ASP A 89 8.08 -20.95 -1.41
N ALA A 90 8.08 -21.02 -2.74
CA ALA A 90 6.92 -20.70 -3.56
C ALA A 90 5.94 -21.89 -3.56
N LEU A 91 4.65 -21.58 -3.62
CA LEU A 91 3.57 -22.55 -3.76
C LEU A 91 3.20 -22.69 -5.23
N TYR A 92 2.78 -23.89 -5.64
CA TYR A 92 2.20 -24.12 -6.96
C TYR A 92 0.69 -24.34 -6.82
N ASP A 93 -0.10 -23.47 -7.46
CA ASP A 93 -1.53 -23.64 -7.59
C ASP A 93 -1.82 -24.41 -8.89
N SER A 94 -2.13 -25.70 -8.75
CA SER A 94 -2.45 -26.57 -9.88
C SER A 94 -3.80 -26.25 -10.52
N ARG A 95 -4.74 -25.63 -9.79
CA ARG A 95 -6.04 -25.25 -10.34
C ARG A 95 -5.89 -24.03 -11.25
N ALA A 96 -5.07 -23.06 -10.85
CA ALA A 96 -4.79 -21.86 -11.64
C ALA A 96 -3.63 -22.02 -12.63
N GLN A 97 -2.85 -23.12 -12.52
CA GLN A 97 -1.60 -23.34 -13.25
C GLN A 97 -0.61 -22.20 -13.05
N GLN A 98 -0.41 -21.77 -11.80
CA GLN A 98 0.39 -20.60 -11.44
C GLN A 98 1.31 -20.88 -10.24
N GLY A 99 2.47 -20.22 -10.24
CA GLY A 99 3.31 -20.10 -9.04
C GLY A 99 2.83 -18.94 -8.17
N ALA A 100 2.89 -19.10 -6.85
CA ALA A 100 2.50 -18.09 -5.89
C ALA A 100 3.55 -17.96 -4.78
N LEU A 101 3.97 -16.73 -4.47
CA LEU A 101 4.92 -16.45 -3.38
C LEU A 101 4.30 -15.43 -2.44
N ARG A 102 4.28 -15.71 -1.14
CA ARG A 102 3.85 -14.72 -0.14
C ARG A 102 4.88 -13.60 -0.03
N VAL A 103 4.41 -12.37 -0.12
CA VAL A 103 5.23 -11.17 -0.15
C VAL A 103 4.71 -10.10 0.80
N SER A 104 5.62 -9.27 1.29
CA SER A 104 5.31 -8.03 2.00
C SER A 104 5.47 -6.87 1.02
N VAL A 105 4.41 -6.10 0.84
CA VAL A 105 4.42 -4.84 0.07
C VAL A 105 4.79 -3.73 1.04
N HIS A 106 5.82 -2.95 0.71
CA HIS A 106 6.29 -1.84 1.52
C HIS A 106 5.84 -0.53 0.90
N TYR A 107 5.30 0.36 1.72
CA TYR A 107 4.77 1.65 1.28
C TYR A 107 5.67 2.80 1.72
N GLU A 108 5.57 3.94 1.04
CA GLU A 108 6.40 5.12 1.28
C GLU A 108 6.21 5.71 2.70
N ASP A 109 5.03 5.50 3.29
CA ASP A 109 4.72 5.91 4.66
C ASP A 109 5.31 4.98 5.74
N GLY A 110 6.05 3.94 5.33
CA GLY A 110 6.61 2.91 6.20
C GLY A 110 5.63 1.80 6.57
N GLY A 111 4.38 1.86 6.09
CA GLY A 111 3.41 0.78 6.23
C GLY A 111 3.83 -0.46 5.44
N THR A 112 3.29 -1.61 5.85
CA THR A 112 3.44 -2.88 5.13
C THR A 112 2.11 -3.60 5.01
N ALA A 113 1.94 -4.36 3.93
CA ALA A 113 0.79 -5.25 3.73
C ALA A 113 1.23 -6.61 3.20
N GLU A 114 0.67 -7.69 3.75
CA GLU A 114 0.85 -9.03 3.19
C GLU A 114 0.08 -9.18 1.88
N SER A 115 0.69 -9.83 0.90
CA SER A 115 0.10 -10.12 -0.41
C SER A 115 0.70 -11.39 -1.03
N LEU A 116 0.24 -11.73 -2.23
CA LEU A 116 0.75 -12.82 -3.06
C LEU A 116 1.30 -12.27 -4.37
N LEU A 117 2.55 -12.60 -4.67
CA LEU A 117 3.10 -12.50 -6.03
C LEU A 117 2.67 -13.75 -6.81
N VAL A 118 1.84 -13.55 -7.83
CA VAL A 118 1.36 -14.62 -8.71
C VAL A 118 2.13 -14.58 -10.02
N LEU A 119 2.67 -15.72 -10.43
CA LEU A 119 3.49 -15.88 -11.63
C LEU A 119 2.86 -16.92 -12.55
N THR A 120 2.77 -16.58 -13.84
CA THR A 120 2.41 -17.55 -14.89
C THR A 120 3.54 -18.58 -15.08
N PRO A 121 3.26 -19.74 -15.72
CA PRO A 121 4.30 -20.74 -16.01
C PRO A 121 5.51 -20.14 -16.74
N ASP A 122 5.27 -19.36 -17.79
CA ASP A 122 6.34 -18.70 -18.56
C ASP A 122 7.17 -17.74 -17.68
N GLN A 123 6.53 -17.04 -16.75
CA GLN A 123 7.23 -16.16 -15.80
C GLN A 123 8.07 -16.97 -14.80
N VAL A 124 7.58 -18.12 -14.33
CA VAL A 124 8.35 -19.01 -13.45
C VAL A 124 9.62 -19.50 -14.15
N GLU A 125 9.51 -19.97 -15.38
CA GLU A 125 10.66 -20.43 -16.17
C GLU A 125 11.66 -19.29 -16.44
N LEU A 126 11.16 -18.13 -16.84
CA LEU A 126 12.00 -16.95 -17.07
C LEU A 126 12.76 -16.54 -15.80
N TYR A 127 12.08 -16.45 -14.66
CA TYR A 127 12.71 -16.03 -13.41
C TYR A 127 13.68 -17.08 -12.87
N ALA A 128 13.43 -18.38 -13.09
CA ALA A 128 14.42 -19.42 -12.76
C ALA A 128 15.76 -19.15 -13.47
N CYS A 129 15.73 -18.85 -14.77
CA CYS A 129 16.94 -18.49 -15.51
C CYS A 129 17.58 -17.18 -15.02
N GLN A 130 16.78 -16.14 -14.73
CA GLN A 130 17.31 -14.86 -14.26
C GLN A 130 17.95 -14.99 -12.87
N PHE A 131 17.35 -15.75 -11.95
CA PHE A 131 17.93 -15.96 -10.63
C PHE A 131 19.21 -16.79 -10.68
N GLN A 132 19.29 -17.81 -11.55
CA GLN A 132 20.55 -18.53 -11.78
C GLN A 132 21.66 -17.59 -12.26
N ARG A 133 21.35 -16.65 -13.16
CA ARG A 133 22.31 -15.65 -13.63
C ARG A 133 22.78 -14.72 -12.50
N ILE A 134 21.87 -14.23 -11.67
CA ILE A 134 22.20 -13.36 -10.53
C ILE A 134 23.08 -14.11 -9.52
N ILE A 135 22.80 -15.39 -9.25
CA ILE A 135 23.63 -16.23 -8.39
C ILE A 135 25.04 -16.38 -8.98
N ALA A 136 25.16 -16.69 -10.28
CA ALA A 136 26.46 -16.82 -10.94
C ALA A 136 27.27 -15.51 -10.90
N GLN A 137 26.61 -14.36 -11.14
CA GLN A 137 27.24 -13.03 -11.02
C GLN A 137 27.74 -12.76 -9.60
N ARG A 138 26.97 -13.14 -8.58
CA ARG A 138 27.39 -13.00 -7.18
C ARG A 138 28.65 -13.81 -6.87
N GLU A 139 28.75 -15.05 -7.35
CA GLU A 139 29.93 -15.88 -7.11
C GLU A 139 31.16 -15.32 -7.83
N GLN A 140 31.03 -14.89 -9.08
CA GLN A 140 32.10 -14.20 -9.81
C GLN A 140 32.59 -12.93 -9.09
N ALA A 141 31.68 -12.15 -8.53
CA ALA A 141 32.02 -10.94 -7.78
C ALA A 141 32.79 -11.24 -6.48
N LYS A 142 32.55 -12.38 -5.84
CA LYS A 142 33.33 -12.81 -4.66
C LYS A 142 34.73 -13.26 -5.04
N ASP A 143 34.85 -14.04 -6.12
CA ASP A 143 36.15 -14.54 -6.59
C ASP A 143 37.06 -13.38 -7.03
N ALA A 144 36.49 -12.32 -7.62
CA ALA A 144 37.23 -11.11 -7.99
C ALA A 144 37.64 -10.22 -6.80
N ALA A 145 37.01 -10.41 -5.62
CA ALA A 145 37.29 -9.65 -4.41
C ALA A 145 38.26 -10.39 -3.45
N ALA A 146 38.64 -11.64 -3.78
CA ALA A 146 39.57 -12.48 -3.04
C ALA A 146 41.01 -12.35 -3.60
#